data_AF-A0A257NE16-F1
#
_entry.id   AF-A0A257NE16-F1
#
_cell.length_a   1.000
_cell.length_b   1.000
_cell.length_c   1.000
_cell.angle_alpha   90.00
_cell.angle_beta   90.00
_cell.angle_gamma   90.00
#
_symmetry.space_group_name_H-M   'P 1'
#
loop_
_entity.id
_entity.type
_entity.pdbx_description
1 polymer ?
#
loop_
_entity_poly.entity_id
_entity_poly.type
_entity_poly.pdbx_seq_one_letter_code
_entity_poly.pdbx_strand_id
1 'polypeptide(L)' 'MHNVTLIKGDGIGPSIMDEAVKVINASGVRIHWEEAYAGMAAF' A
#
# COMPACT_ATOMS: atom_id res chain seq x y z
N MET A 1 -9.32 12.45 7.00
CA MET A 1 -7.98 12.13 6.47
C MET A 1 -7.44 11.06 7.38
N HIS A 2 -7.07 9.91 6.84
CA HIS A 2 -6.64 8.75 7.62
C HIS A 2 -5.16 8.48 7.35
N ASN A 3 -4.38 8.26 8.39
CA ASN A 3 -3.00 7.79 8.25
C ASN A 3 -3.02 6.27 8.23
N VAL A 4 -2.48 5.68 7.16
CA VAL A 4 -2.51 4.24 6.94
C VAL A 4 -1.12 3.78 6.54
N THR A 5 -0.56 2.84 7.28
CA THR A 5 0.69 2.19 6.92
C THR A 5 0.47 1.25 5.73
N LEU A 6 1.22 1.45 4.65
CA LEU A 6 1.17 0.63 3.44
C LEU A 6 2.38 -0.29 3.38
N ILE A 7 2.13 -1.58 3.57
CA ILE A 7 3.12 -2.64 3.36
C ILE A 7 2.74 -3.39 2.09
N LYS A 8 3.58 -3.31 1.07
CA LYS A 8 3.35 -3.96 -0.23
C LYS A 8 3.68 -5.45 -0.24
N GLY A 9 4.47 -5.90 0.73
CA GLY A 9 4.86 -7.30 0.90
C GLY A 9 5.84 -7.79 -0.17
N ASP A 10 5.87 -9.11 -0.36
CA ASP A 10 6.87 -9.83 -1.14
C ASP A 10 6.29 -10.47 -2.42
N GLY A 11 7.15 -10.95 -3.31
CA GLY A 11 6.75 -11.67 -4.52
C GLY A 11 5.91 -10.79 -5.45
N ILE A 12 4.68 -11.22 -5.76
CA ILE A 12 3.72 -10.43 -6.57
C ILE A 12 2.94 -9.39 -5.75
N GLY A 13 3.18 -9.30 -4.43
CA GLY A 13 2.50 -8.36 -3.54
C GLY A 13 2.54 -6.91 -4.03
N PRO A 14 3.71 -6.35 -4.40
CA PRO A 14 3.80 -4.96 -4.86
C PRO A 14 2.93 -4.62 -6.06
N SER A 15 2.91 -5.48 -7.10
CA SER A 15 2.11 -5.19 -8.29
C SER A 15 0.61 -5.25 -8.03
N ILE A 16 0.15 -6.14 -7.15
CA ILE A 16 -1.27 -6.21 -6.75
C ILE A 16 -1.62 -5.02 -5.86
N MET A 17 -0.76 -4.68 -4.90
CA MET A 17 -1.01 -3.60 -3.95
C MET A 17 -1.04 -2.22 -4.63
N ASP A 18 -0.24 -2.01 -5.66
CA ASP A 18 -0.30 -0.77 -6.46
C ASP A 18 -1.67 -0.59 -7.12
N GLU A 19 -2.27 -1.65 -7.67
CA GLU A 19 -3.63 -1.58 -8.23
C GLU A 19 -4.70 -1.41 -7.14
N ALA A 20 -4.55 -2.07 -6.00
CA ALA A 20 -5.46 -1.90 -4.87
C ALA A 20 -5.48 -0.43 -4.36
N VAL A 21 -4.30 0.19 -4.25
CA VAL A 21 -4.18 1.60 -3.85
C VAL A 21 -4.87 2.52 -4.88
N LYS A 22 -4.75 2.25 -6.18
CA LYS A 22 -5.46 3.01 -7.22
C LYS A 22 -6.98 2.94 -7.04
N VAL A 23 -7.52 1.75 -6.81
CA VAL A 23 -8.97 1.56 -6.57
C VAL A 23 -9.43 2.31 -5.31
N ILE A 24 -8.65 2.22 -4.22
CA ILE A 24 -8.95 2.94 -2.98
C ILE A 24 -8.93 4.45 -3.21
N ASN A 25 -7.91 5.00 -3.88
CA ASN A 25 -7.83 6.43 -4.17
C ASN A 25 -8.99 6.90 -5.09
N ALA A 26 -9.42 6.06 -6.03
CA ALA A 26 -10.55 6.36 -6.93
C ALA A 26 -11.90 6.47 -6.19
N SER A 27 -12.02 5.89 -4.99
CA SER A 27 -13.23 6.04 -4.15
C SER A 27 -13.43 7.46 -3.59
N GLY A 28 -12.41 8.33 -3.67
CA GLY A 28 -12.44 9.69 -3.13
C GLY A 28 -12.10 9.79 -1.63
N VAL A 29 -11.79 8.67 -0.97
CA VAL A 29 -11.31 8.69 0.41
C VAL A 29 -9.96 9.42 0.51
N ARG A 30 -9.80 10.26 1.54
CA ARG A 30 -8.54 10.97 1.80
C ARG A 30 -7.64 10.16 2.74
N ILE A 31 -6.60 9.55 2.19
CA ILE A 31 -5.60 8.75 2.93
C ILE A 31 -4.22 9.38 2.78
N HIS A 32 -3.48 9.41 3.89
CA HIS A 32 -2.04 9.60 3.91
C HIS A 32 -1.39 8.21 4.02
N TRP A 33 -0.76 7.77 2.94
CA TRP A 33 -0.08 6.49 2.88
C TRP A 33 1.33 6.64 3.46
N GLU A 34 1.62 5.87 4.51
CA GLU A 34 2.95 5.76 5.09
C GLU A 34 3.55 4.44 4.63
N GLU A 35 4.40 4.47 3.59
CA GLU A 35 5.02 3.25 3.09
C GLU A 35 6.01 2.67 4.12
N ALA A 36 5.92 1.35 4.33
CA ALA A 36 6.81 0.59 5.17
C ALA A 36 7.15 -0.75 4.52
N TYR A 37 8.35 -1.25 4.79
CA TYR A 37 8.77 -2.58 4.36
C TYR A 37 8.54 -3.59 5.48
N ALA A 38 8.06 -4.77 5.12
CA ALA A 38 8.04 -5.95 5.99
C ALA A 38 8.27 -7.22 5.14
N GLY A 39 8.58 -8.34 5.79
CA GLY A 39 8.87 -9.60 5.08
C GLY A 39 10.26 -9.62 4.46
N MET A 40 10.44 -10.33 3.35
CA MET A 40 11.74 -10.44 2.66
C MET A 40 12.19 -9.09 2.10
N ALA A 41 11.27 -8.22 1.69
CA ALA A 41 11.57 -6.89 1.20
C ALA A 41 12.14 -5.95 2.28
N ALA A 42 12.10 -6.35 3.56
CA ALA A 42 12.65 -5.59 4.68
C ALA A 42 13.95 -6.17 5.27
N PHE A 43 14.38 -7.35 4.81
CA PHE A 43 15.61 -8.01 5.24
C PHE A 43 16.79 -7.57 4.39
#